data_AF-A0A6G2W3J6-F1
#
_entry.id   AF-A0A6G2W3J6-F1
#
_cell.length_a   1.000
_cell.length_b   1.000
_cell.length_c   1.000
_cell.angle_alpha   90.00
_cell.angle_beta   90.00
_cell.angle_gamma   90.00
#
_symmetry.space_group_name_H-M   'P 1'
#
loop_
_entity.id
_entity.type
_entity.pdbx_description
1 polymer ?
#
loop_
_entity_poly.entity_id
_entity_poly.type
_entity_poly.pdbx_seq_one_letter_code
_entity_poly.pdbx_strand_id
1 'polypeptide(L)'
;MQTTTETLIETAHIITTHGLHTGNQFAATDSDAIDICAAVYMAAEGTCPPEFSTDEDTSLAIISASAPAMAAIRALSDALESDVNDTEIAPGYTIPDHIEHVTQWVLRPGIGCTEPPTVDEVIGRILRAANTLAIQTSSARPGFTDEYGLCLTCRGHGSLMVDGEEIPYEELSPRRKQGHDLGHRFYRNTSKPCPDCDGQDRVTDAVVSAYEATL
;
A
#
# COMPACT_ATOMS: atom_id res chain seq x y z
N MET A 1 3.06 -17.07 -10.50
CA MET A 1 3.66 -15.89 -9.86
C MET A 1 2.64 -15.42 -8.85
N GLN A 2 2.97 -15.46 -7.56
CA GLN A 2 2.07 -14.95 -6.52
C GLN A 2 1.96 -13.42 -6.64
N THR A 3 0.81 -12.88 -6.28
CA THR A 3 0.60 -11.43 -6.13
C THR A 3 1.20 -10.93 -4.83
N THR A 4 1.48 -9.63 -4.73
CA THR A 4 1.95 -9.00 -3.49
C THR A 4 1.04 -9.29 -2.29
N THR A 5 -0.27 -9.29 -2.51
CA THR A 5 -1.27 -9.65 -1.47
C THR A 5 -1.12 -11.09 -1.01
N GLU A 6 -0.97 -12.05 -1.93
CA GLU A 6 -0.77 -13.47 -1.60
C GLU A 6 0.54 -13.68 -0.86
N THR A 7 1.61 -13.02 -1.28
CA THR A 7 2.92 -13.06 -0.61
C THR A 7 2.79 -12.59 0.84
N LEU A 8 2.13 -11.45 1.11
CA LEU A 8 1.96 -10.95 2.48
C LEU A 8 1.10 -11.88 3.35
N ILE A 9 0.04 -12.48 2.79
CA ILE A 9 -0.77 -13.48 3.51
C ILE A 9 0.10 -14.68 3.89
N GLU A 10 0.92 -15.16 2.96
CA GLU A 10 1.81 -16.29 3.22
C GLU A 10 2.94 -15.94 4.19
N THR A 11 3.48 -14.71 4.16
CA THR A 11 4.40 -14.21 5.18
C THR A 11 3.81 -14.32 6.58
N ALA A 12 2.54 -13.94 6.76
CA ALA A 12 1.87 -14.06 8.05
C ALA A 12 1.74 -15.54 8.49
N HIS A 13 1.47 -16.48 7.56
CA HIS A 13 1.46 -17.90 7.86
C HIS A 13 2.85 -18.43 8.26
N ILE A 14 3.89 -18.01 7.55
CA ILE A 14 5.28 -18.39 7.86
C ILE A 14 5.64 -17.92 9.26
N ILE A 15 5.42 -16.65 9.60
CA ILE A 15 5.71 -16.12 10.95
C ILE A 15 4.89 -16.83 12.03
N THR A 16 3.63 -17.16 11.75
CA THR A 16 2.78 -17.93 12.69
C THR A 16 3.37 -19.32 12.98
N THR A 17 3.95 -19.96 11.96
CA THR A 17 4.45 -21.34 12.05
C THR A 17 5.85 -21.41 12.63
N HIS A 18 6.73 -20.51 12.19
CA HIS A 18 8.16 -20.51 12.49
C HIS A 18 8.50 -19.63 13.71
N GLY A 19 7.67 -18.63 14.01
CA GLY A 19 7.98 -17.57 14.96
C GLY A 19 8.75 -16.43 14.32
N LEU A 20 8.80 -15.29 15.04
CA LEU A 20 9.51 -14.09 14.60
C LEU A 20 10.90 -14.05 15.23
N HIS A 21 11.93 -13.95 14.39
CA HIS A 21 13.29 -13.72 14.83
C HIS A 21 13.59 -12.21 14.85
N THR A 22 14.30 -11.77 15.89
CA THR A 22 14.66 -10.37 16.15
C THR A 22 16.16 -10.21 16.45
N GLY A 23 16.97 -11.17 15.99
CA GLY A 23 18.43 -11.11 16.12
C GLY A 23 19.10 -10.36 14.97
N ASN A 24 20.43 -10.45 14.92
CA ASN A 24 21.25 -9.78 13.90
C ASN A 24 21.30 -10.54 12.56
N GLN A 25 20.70 -11.71 12.47
CA GLN A 25 20.64 -12.50 11.24
C GLN A 25 19.19 -12.58 10.78
N PHE A 26 18.97 -13.02 9.55
CA PHE A 26 17.64 -13.14 8.99
C PHE A 26 16.91 -14.44 9.39
N ALA A 27 17.62 -15.38 10.00
CA ALA A 27 17.07 -16.60 10.59
C ALA A 27 17.85 -16.99 11.85
N ALA A 28 17.16 -17.56 12.83
CA ALA A 28 17.78 -18.09 14.03
C ALA A 28 18.65 -19.32 13.71
N THR A 29 19.73 -19.51 14.46
CA THR A 29 20.59 -20.71 14.36
C THR A 29 20.20 -21.81 15.34
N ASP A 30 19.44 -21.46 16.38
CA ASP A 30 19.06 -22.32 17.51
C ASP A 30 17.55 -22.59 17.59
N SER A 31 16.77 -22.04 16.66
CA SER A 31 15.32 -22.24 16.53
C SER A 31 14.89 -22.09 15.07
N ASP A 32 13.63 -22.39 14.78
CA ASP A 32 13.05 -22.22 13.44
C ASP A 32 12.58 -20.79 13.16
N ALA A 33 12.80 -19.85 14.08
CA ALA A 33 12.33 -18.46 13.97
C ALA A 33 13.02 -17.71 12.84
N ILE A 34 12.26 -16.83 12.18
CA ILE A 34 12.73 -16.11 11.00
C ILE A 34 12.43 -14.61 11.06
N ASP A 35 13.33 -13.80 10.51
CA ASP A 35 13.13 -12.36 10.35
C ASP A 35 11.98 -12.10 9.37
N ILE A 36 11.28 -10.99 9.58
CA ILE A 36 10.13 -10.60 8.77
C ILE A 36 10.45 -10.46 7.28
N CYS A 37 11.59 -9.89 6.90
CA CYS A 37 11.98 -9.71 5.50
C CYS A 37 12.37 -11.06 4.86
N ALA A 38 12.98 -11.97 5.63
CA ALA A 38 13.24 -13.33 5.18
C ALA A 38 11.97 -14.18 5.06
N ALA A 39 10.98 -13.98 5.94
CA ALA A 39 9.65 -14.57 5.77
C ALA A 39 8.95 -14.07 4.51
N VAL A 40 9.11 -12.79 4.15
CA VAL A 40 8.62 -12.25 2.87
C VAL A 40 9.32 -12.91 1.69
N TYR A 41 10.65 -13.05 1.74
CA TYR A 41 11.40 -13.76 0.70
C TYR A 41 10.95 -15.22 0.56
N MET A 42 10.82 -15.95 1.67
CA MET A 42 10.34 -17.33 1.66
C MET A 42 8.94 -17.46 1.07
N ALA A 43 8.03 -16.52 1.39
CA ALA A 43 6.71 -16.49 0.78
C ALA A 43 6.77 -16.28 -0.74
N ALA A 44 7.63 -15.36 -1.20
CA ALA A 44 7.74 -15.00 -2.60
C ALA A 44 8.45 -16.06 -3.46
N GLU A 45 9.53 -16.65 -2.95
CA GLU A 45 10.45 -17.51 -3.70
C GLU A 45 10.36 -19.00 -3.30
N GLY A 46 9.69 -19.32 -2.19
CA GLY A 46 9.50 -20.70 -1.71
C GLY A 46 10.78 -21.37 -1.19
N THR A 47 11.84 -20.61 -0.93
CA THR A 47 13.13 -21.14 -0.45
C THR A 47 13.66 -20.32 0.73
N CYS A 48 14.44 -20.98 1.60
CA CYS A 48 15.15 -20.34 2.71
C CYS A 48 16.66 -20.58 2.53
N PRO A 49 17.41 -19.59 1.99
CA PRO A 49 18.85 -19.69 1.80
C PRO A 49 19.59 -19.86 3.14
N PRO A 50 20.61 -20.74 3.23
CA PRO A 50 21.37 -20.93 4.47
C PRO A 50 22.10 -19.65 4.94
N GLU A 51 22.42 -18.74 4.01
CA GLU A 51 23.02 -17.44 4.26
C GLU A 51 22.19 -16.60 5.23
N PHE A 52 20.86 -16.79 5.28
CA PHE A 52 19.98 -16.09 6.21
C PHE A 52 20.36 -16.29 7.68
N SER A 53 21.05 -17.39 8.00
CA SER A 53 21.50 -17.69 9.36
C SER A 53 23.01 -17.41 9.60
N THR A 54 23.77 -17.07 8.56
CA THR A 54 25.25 -17.07 8.60
C THR A 54 25.93 -15.85 8.01
N ASP A 55 25.28 -15.10 7.13
CA ASP A 55 25.85 -13.96 6.42
C ASP A 55 24.77 -12.91 6.11
N GLU A 56 24.75 -11.84 6.91
CA GLU A 56 23.79 -10.74 6.79
C GLU A 56 23.91 -9.99 5.46
N ASP A 57 25.13 -9.68 5.02
CA ASP A 57 25.37 -8.92 3.79
C ASP A 57 24.89 -9.70 2.57
N THR A 58 25.16 -11.01 2.54
CA THR A 58 24.67 -11.88 1.46
C THR A 58 23.14 -12.04 1.52
N SER A 59 22.57 -12.11 2.73
CA SER A 59 21.11 -12.16 2.91
C SER A 59 20.42 -10.93 2.35
N LEU A 60 20.93 -9.73 2.66
CA LEU A 60 20.46 -8.47 2.12
C LEU A 60 20.53 -8.45 0.60
N ALA A 61 21.64 -8.93 0.01
CA ALA A 61 21.80 -9.01 -1.44
C ALA A 61 20.79 -9.96 -2.08
N ILE A 62 20.52 -11.12 -1.46
CA ILE A 62 19.54 -12.10 -1.95
C ILE A 62 18.12 -11.51 -1.92
N ILE A 63 17.71 -10.92 -0.79
CA ILE A 63 16.37 -10.33 -0.63
C ILE A 63 16.20 -9.17 -1.61
N SER A 64 17.19 -8.28 -1.70
CA SER A 64 17.17 -7.12 -2.60
C SER A 64 17.10 -7.50 -4.08
N ALA A 65 17.65 -8.65 -4.46
CA ALA A 65 17.61 -9.17 -5.82
C ALA A 65 16.24 -9.78 -6.21
N SER A 66 15.41 -10.15 -5.23
CA SER A 66 14.07 -10.69 -5.50
C SER A 66 13.07 -9.55 -5.70
N ALA A 67 12.71 -9.30 -6.97
CA ALA A 67 11.66 -8.34 -7.32
C ALA A 67 10.32 -8.60 -6.61
N PRO A 68 9.78 -9.84 -6.53
CA PRO A 68 8.52 -10.08 -5.83
C PRO A 68 8.65 -9.87 -4.31
N ALA A 69 9.76 -10.28 -3.68
CA ALA A 69 9.97 -10.01 -2.26
C ALA A 69 10.06 -8.51 -1.98
N MET A 70 10.84 -7.76 -2.76
CA MET A 70 10.98 -6.32 -2.61
C MET A 70 9.66 -5.56 -2.85
N ALA A 71 8.79 -6.04 -3.73
CA ALA A 71 7.46 -5.46 -3.92
C ALA A 71 6.59 -5.60 -2.65
N ALA A 72 6.63 -6.76 -2.01
CA ALA A 72 5.93 -7.01 -0.75
C ALA A 72 6.54 -6.25 0.43
N ILE A 73 7.87 -6.19 0.53
CA ILE A 73 8.58 -5.41 1.57
C ILE A 73 8.24 -3.93 1.45
N ARG A 74 8.24 -3.36 0.24
CA ARG A 74 7.83 -1.96 0.01
C ARG A 74 6.39 -1.72 0.43
N ALA A 75 5.46 -2.57 0.01
CA ALA A 75 4.07 -2.41 0.39
C ALA A 75 3.81 -2.56 1.89
N LEU A 76 4.57 -3.42 2.57
CA LEU A 76 4.52 -3.54 4.02
C LEU A 76 5.10 -2.29 4.69
N SER A 77 6.28 -1.82 4.24
CA SER A 77 6.92 -0.58 4.69
C SER A 77 5.98 0.62 4.58
N ASP A 78 5.29 0.78 3.45
CA ASP A 78 4.35 1.88 3.21
C ASP A 78 3.12 1.83 4.13
N ALA A 79 2.82 0.67 4.71
CA ALA A 79 1.74 0.49 5.68
C ALA A 79 2.19 0.70 7.14
N LEU A 80 3.47 0.98 7.37
CA LEU A 80 3.99 1.37 8.69
C LEU A 80 3.79 2.87 8.92
N GLU A 81 3.70 3.26 10.18
CA GLU A 81 3.43 4.66 10.57
C GLU A 81 4.70 5.52 10.67
N SER A 82 5.87 4.88 10.64
CA SER A 82 7.17 5.55 10.65
C SER A 82 7.65 5.88 9.25
N ASP A 83 8.49 6.91 9.16
CA ASP A 83 9.20 7.26 7.94
C ASP A 83 10.17 6.13 7.55
N VAL A 84 10.30 5.88 6.24
CA VAL A 84 11.25 4.91 5.71
C VAL A 84 12.68 5.33 6.06
N ASN A 85 13.49 4.38 6.49
CA ASN A 85 14.91 4.59 6.74
C ASN A 85 15.63 4.96 5.44
N ASP A 86 16.57 5.90 5.50
CA ASP A 86 17.44 6.25 4.38
C ASP A 86 18.82 5.60 4.58
N THR A 87 19.34 4.96 3.54
CA THR A 87 20.71 4.42 3.51
C THR A 87 21.58 5.21 2.54
N GLU A 88 22.75 5.66 3.01
CA GLU A 88 23.72 6.39 2.19
C GLU A 88 24.48 5.42 1.28
N ILE A 89 24.32 5.58 -0.03
CA ILE A 89 24.99 4.76 -1.06
C ILE A 89 26.24 5.42 -1.63
N ALA A 90 26.37 6.73 -1.47
CA ALA A 90 27.54 7.53 -1.79
C ALA A 90 27.49 8.85 -1.01
N PRO A 91 28.60 9.57 -0.82
CA PRO A 91 28.62 10.83 -0.07
C PRO A 91 27.54 11.82 -0.52
N GLY A 92 26.55 12.05 0.33
CA GLY A 92 25.41 12.94 0.07
C GLY A 92 24.28 12.36 -0.80
N TYR A 93 24.28 11.06 -1.07
CA TYR A 93 23.25 10.35 -1.82
C TYR A 93 22.64 9.23 -0.97
N THR A 94 21.39 9.40 -0.57
CA THR A 94 20.61 8.39 0.15
C THR A 94 19.54 7.78 -0.75
N ILE A 95 19.18 6.53 -0.45
CA ILE A 95 18.01 5.86 -1.00
C ILE A 95 17.14 5.30 0.13
N PRO A 96 15.81 5.18 -0.07
CA PRO A 96 14.95 4.51 0.89
C PRO A 96 15.33 3.04 1.06
N ASP A 97 15.54 2.63 2.30
CA ASP A 97 15.88 1.29 2.74
C ASP A 97 14.69 0.64 3.43
N HIS A 98 13.84 0.02 2.61
CA HIS A 98 12.63 -0.64 3.08
C HIS A 98 12.92 -1.93 3.87
N ILE A 99 14.07 -2.58 3.64
CA ILE A 99 14.45 -3.78 4.40
C ILE A 99 14.79 -3.35 5.82
N GLU A 100 15.68 -2.36 5.96
CA GLU A 100 16.05 -1.80 7.27
C GLU A 100 14.82 -1.23 7.98
N HIS A 101 13.93 -0.52 7.28
CA HIS A 101 12.72 0.03 7.88
C HIS A 101 11.82 -1.04 8.50
N VAL A 102 11.54 -2.12 7.78
CA VAL A 102 10.66 -3.19 8.26
C VAL A 102 11.32 -4.00 9.37
N THR A 103 12.61 -4.31 9.24
CA THR A 103 13.37 -5.01 10.29
C THR A 103 13.49 -4.17 11.55
N GLN A 104 13.84 -2.87 11.47
CA GLN A 104 13.90 -2.01 12.66
C GLN A 104 12.55 -1.80 13.34
N TRP A 105 11.46 -1.80 12.57
CA TRP A 105 10.12 -1.67 13.12
C TRP A 105 9.76 -2.82 14.07
N VAL A 106 10.16 -4.06 13.76
CA VAL A 106 9.91 -5.19 14.68
C VAL A 106 10.85 -5.20 15.89
N LEU A 107 11.99 -4.52 15.79
CA LEU A 107 13.01 -4.45 16.85
C LEU A 107 12.79 -3.32 17.86
N ARG A 108 12.06 -2.27 17.49
CA ARG A 108 11.97 -1.05 18.29
C ARG A 108 10.53 -0.74 18.72
N PRO A 109 10.35 -0.17 19.92
CA PRO A 109 9.07 0.40 20.30
C PRO A 109 8.65 1.50 19.33
N GLY A 110 7.39 1.49 18.93
CA GLY A 110 6.77 2.59 18.18
C GLY A 110 6.67 3.88 19.01
N ILE A 111 6.25 4.97 18.35
CA ILE A 111 6.05 6.26 19.03
C ILE A 111 5.01 6.10 20.15
N GLY A 112 5.41 6.39 21.39
CA GLY A 112 4.55 6.27 22.56
C GLY A 112 4.45 4.85 23.15
N CYS A 113 5.17 3.88 22.59
CA CYS A 113 5.29 2.52 23.11
C CYS A 113 6.59 2.36 23.92
N THR A 114 6.59 1.46 24.89
CA THR A 114 7.79 1.10 25.66
C THR A 114 8.41 -0.22 25.23
N GLU A 115 7.66 -1.05 24.53
CA GLU A 115 8.07 -2.37 24.05
C GLU A 115 7.97 -2.42 22.51
N PRO A 116 8.82 -3.20 21.83
CA PRO A 116 8.63 -3.56 20.42
C PRO A 116 7.29 -4.26 20.17
N PRO A 117 6.80 -4.31 18.92
CA PRO A 117 5.56 -5.00 18.61
C PRO A 117 5.66 -6.49 18.91
N THR A 118 4.58 -7.05 19.46
CA THR A 118 4.41 -8.48 19.67
C THR A 118 4.24 -9.22 18.33
N VAL A 119 4.47 -10.54 18.32
CA VAL A 119 4.28 -11.37 17.12
C VAL A 119 2.86 -11.23 16.54
N ASP A 120 1.83 -11.19 17.39
CA ASP A 120 0.44 -11.02 16.96
C ASP A 120 0.19 -9.64 16.32
N GLU A 121 0.83 -8.59 16.83
CA GLU A 121 0.76 -7.25 16.23
C GLU A 121 1.45 -7.20 14.87
N VAL A 122 2.58 -7.91 14.74
CA VAL A 122 3.30 -8.06 13.48
C VAL A 122 2.44 -8.77 12.43
N ILE A 123 1.90 -9.95 12.77
CA ILE A 123 0.97 -10.71 11.93
C ILE A 123 -0.24 -9.83 11.55
N GLY A 124 -0.85 -9.16 12.53
CA GLY A 124 -1.99 -8.29 12.30
C GLY A 124 -1.69 -7.13 11.35
N ARG A 125 -0.50 -6.54 11.43
CA ARG A 125 -0.06 -5.47 10.52
C ARG A 125 0.10 -5.99 9.09
N ILE A 126 0.77 -7.13 8.91
CA ILE A 126 0.97 -7.77 7.61
C ILE A 126 -0.38 -8.05 6.93
N LEU A 127 -1.33 -8.65 7.67
CA LEU A 127 -2.66 -8.96 7.14
C LEU A 127 -3.47 -7.69 6.80
N ARG A 128 -3.33 -6.62 7.60
CA ARG A 128 -3.94 -5.32 7.26
C ARG A 128 -3.34 -4.71 6.00
N ALA A 129 -2.02 -4.78 5.81
CA ALA A 129 -1.35 -4.32 4.60
C ALA A 129 -1.84 -5.10 3.37
N ALA A 130 -1.93 -6.43 3.47
CA ALA A 130 -2.48 -7.29 2.43
C ALA A 130 -3.94 -6.91 2.07
N ASN A 131 -4.78 -6.67 3.08
CA ASN A 131 -6.17 -6.27 2.88
C ASN A 131 -6.29 -4.88 2.23
N THR A 132 -5.48 -3.90 2.65
CA THR A 132 -5.45 -2.57 2.01
C THR A 132 -5.08 -2.67 0.54
N LEU A 133 -4.05 -3.47 0.20
CA LEU A 133 -3.67 -3.74 -1.19
C LEU A 133 -4.79 -4.41 -1.98
N ALA A 134 -5.47 -5.39 -1.39
CA ALA A 134 -6.58 -6.08 -2.03
C ALA A 134 -7.72 -5.09 -2.35
N ILE A 135 -8.04 -4.19 -1.40
CA ILE A 135 -9.03 -3.13 -1.61
C ILE A 135 -8.59 -2.21 -2.75
N GLN A 136 -7.36 -1.68 -2.71
CA GLN A 136 -6.80 -0.78 -3.74
C GLN A 136 -6.80 -1.42 -5.14
N THR A 137 -6.44 -2.71 -5.22
CA THR A 137 -6.41 -3.46 -6.48
C THR A 137 -7.81 -3.80 -6.96
N SER A 138 -8.76 -4.06 -6.05
CA SER A 138 -10.17 -4.32 -6.40
C SER A 138 -10.92 -3.05 -6.83
N SER A 139 -10.54 -1.89 -6.29
CA SER A 139 -11.03 -0.57 -6.75
C SER A 139 -10.41 -0.17 -8.09
N ALA A 140 -9.18 -0.59 -8.37
CA ALA A 140 -8.55 -0.46 -9.68
C ALA A 140 -9.10 -1.53 -10.65
N ARG A 141 -10.33 -1.37 -11.13
CA ARG A 141 -10.89 -2.29 -12.15
C ARG A 141 -10.07 -2.21 -13.45
N PRO A 142 -9.55 -3.35 -13.97
CA PRO A 142 -8.90 -3.38 -15.28
C PRO A 142 -9.88 -2.90 -16.36
N GLY A 143 -9.57 -1.78 -16.99
CA GLY A 143 -10.26 -1.30 -18.19
C GLY A 143 -11.34 -0.22 -18.01
N PHE A 144 -11.56 0.30 -16.81
CA PHE A 144 -12.56 1.36 -16.58
C PHE A 144 -12.08 2.54 -15.75
N THR A 145 -10.78 2.66 -15.48
CA THR A 145 -10.19 3.85 -14.85
C THR A 145 -9.12 4.48 -15.75
N ASP A 146 -8.93 5.80 -15.66
CA ASP A 146 -7.80 6.47 -16.32
C ASP A 146 -6.47 6.17 -15.61
N GLU A 147 -5.38 6.77 -16.12
CA GLU A 147 -4.02 6.63 -15.55
C GLU A 147 -3.91 7.14 -14.10
N TYR A 148 -4.91 7.88 -13.61
CA TYR A 148 -4.98 8.42 -12.25
C TYR A 148 -5.93 7.62 -11.35
N GLY A 149 -6.46 6.50 -11.83
CA GLY A 149 -7.37 5.64 -11.07
C GLY A 149 -8.81 6.17 -10.98
N LEU A 150 -9.19 7.16 -11.79
CA LEU A 150 -10.56 7.67 -11.83
C LEU A 150 -11.40 6.86 -12.81
N CYS A 151 -12.59 6.43 -12.40
CA CYS A 151 -13.54 5.76 -13.30
C CYS A 151 -13.73 6.56 -14.61
N LEU A 152 -13.45 5.98 -15.78
CA LEU A 152 -13.61 6.60 -17.09
C LEU A 152 -15.06 7.03 -17.38
N THR A 153 -16.02 6.36 -16.75
CA THR A 153 -17.45 6.56 -16.99
C THR A 153 -18.06 7.66 -16.14
N CYS A 154 -17.65 7.80 -14.87
CA CYS A 154 -18.14 8.87 -13.99
C CYS A 154 -17.07 9.89 -13.61
N ARG A 155 -15.83 9.74 -14.09
CA ARG A 155 -14.65 10.56 -13.74
C ARG A 155 -14.54 10.85 -12.25
N GLY A 156 -14.64 9.80 -11.44
CA GLY A 156 -14.54 9.92 -9.99
C GLY A 156 -15.77 10.47 -9.25
N HIS A 157 -16.91 10.64 -9.93
CA HIS A 157 -18.12 11.17 -9.29
C HIS A 157 -18.94 10.09 -8.54
N GLY A 158 -18.68 8.81 -8.81
CA GLY A 158 -19.44 7.67 -8.25
C GLY A 158 -20.86 7.50 -8.80
N SER A 159 -21.43 8.50 -9.48
CA SER A 159 -22.77 8.43 -10.06
C SER A 159 -22.77 8.76 -11.54
N LEU A 160 -23.63 8.08 -12.31
CA LEU A 160 -23.96 8.52 -13.67
C LEU A 160 -25.08 9.56 -13.62
N MET A 161 -24.91 10.62 -14.40
CA MET A 161 -25.92 11.65 -14.61
C MET A 161 -26.96 11.12 -15.60
N VAL A 162 -28.08 10.60 -15.08
CA VAL A 162 -29.20 10.15 -15.91
C VAL A 162 -30.41 11.00 -15.53
N ASP A 163 -30.87 11.84 -16.46
CA ASP A 163 -32.15 12.58 -16.43
C ASP A 163 -32.26 13.81 -15.50
N GLY A 164 -31.15 14.43 -15.09
CA GLY A 164 -31.20 15.67 -14.28
C GLY A 164 -31.47 16.93 -15.11
N GLU A 165 -32.30 17.86 -14.60
CA GLU A 165 -32.31 19.25 -15.06
C GLU A 165 -31.03 19.93 -14.57
N GLU A 166 -30.26 20.55 -15.48
CA GLU A 166 -29.07 21.33 -15.12
C GLU A 166 -29.49 22.49 -14.21
N ILE A 167 -28.81 22.65 -13.08
CA ILE A 167 -29.04 23.75 -12.15
C ILE A 167 -28.55 25.01 -12.85
N PRO A 168 -29.41 26.03 -13.05
CA PRO A 168 -29.00 27.31 -13.60
C PRO A 168 -27.83 27.92 -12.81
N TYR A 169 -26.87 28.54 -13.49
CA TYR A 169 -25.66 29.10 -12.87
C TYR A 169 -25.99 30.00 -11.69
N GLU A 170 -27.06 30.79 -11.80
CA GLU A 170 -27.52 31.73 -10.78
C GLU A 170 -27.86 31.04 -9.46
N GLU A 171 -28.40 29.81 -9.54
CA GLU A 171 -28.82 28.96 -8.42
C GLU A 171 -27.68 28.15 -7.81
N LEU A 172 -26.49 28.16 -8.43
CA LEU A 172 -25.31 27.49 -7.89
C LEU A 172 -24.79 28.22 -6.63
N SER A 173 -24.38 27.44 -5.63
CA SER A 173 -23.62 27.97 -4.49
C SER A 173 -22.26 28.52 -4.96
N PRO A 174 -21.62 29.44 -4.24
CA PRO A 174 -20.33 30.03 -4.66
C PRO A 174 -19.26 29.00 -5.02
N ARG A 175 -19.18 27.90 -4.26
CA ARG A 175 -18.27 26.78 -4.52
C ARG A 175 -18.63 26.01 -5.80
N ARG A 176 -19.91 25.84 -6.12
CA ARG A 176 -20.37 25.21 -7.36
C ARG A 176 -20.23 26.13 -8.58
N LYS A 177 -20.35 27.45 -8.39
CA LYS A 177 -20.03 28.43 -9.44
C LYS A 177 -18.58 28.31 -9.88
N GLN A 178 -17.66 28.21 -8.92
CA GLN A 178 -16.25 27.98 -9.21
C GLN A 178 -16.02 26.69 -10.01
N GLY A 179 -16.69 25.59 -9.66
CA GLY A 179 -16.65 24.38 -10.49
C GLY A 179 -17.28 24.59 -11.87
N HIS A 180 -18.39 25.31 -11.98
CA HIS A 180 -19.05 25.55 -13.26
C HIS A 180 -18.18 26.39 -14.21
N ASP A 181 -17.46 27.37 -13.67
CA ASP A 181 -16.50 28.19 -14.40
C ASP A 181 -15.28 27.37 -14.89
N LEU A 182 -15.02 26.21 -14.27
CA LEU A 182 -14.04 25.22 -14.69
C LEU A 182 -14.61 24.15 -15.66
N GLY A 183 -15.87 24.31 -16.10
CA GLY A 183 -16.52 23.43 -17.07
C GLY A 183 -17.40 22.33 -16.47
N HIS A 184 -17.59 22.31 -15.15
CA HIS A 184 -18.48 21.34 -14.48
C HIS A 184 -19.96 21.68 -14.67
N ARG A 185 -20.79 20.68 -14.96
CA ARG A 185 -22.26 20.84 -14.99
C ARG A 185 -22.88 20.25 -13.73
N PHE A 186 -23.80 20.99 -13.11
CA PHE A 186 -24.48 20.56 -11.89
C PHE A 186 -25.96 20.33 -12.18
N TYR A 187 -26.56 19.32 -11.57
CA TYR A 187 -27.94 18.93 -11.88
C TYR A 187 -28.77 18.74 -10.61
N ARG A 188 -30.08 19.00 -10.69
CA ARG A 188 -31.00 19.03 -9.54
C ARG A 188 -31.23 17.65 -8.90
N ASN A 189 -31.21 16.58 -9.69
CA ASN A 189 -31.41 15.21 -9.22
C ASN A 189 -30.22 14.32 -9.61
N THR A 190 -29.65 13.64 -8.62
CA THR A 190 -28.84 12.42 -8.80
C THR A 190 -29.52 11.32 -7.99
N SER A 191 -29.67 10.09 -8.49
CA SER A 191 -28.58 9.14 -8.43
C SER A 191 -29.02 7.81 -9.02
N LYS A 192 -28.36 7.36 -10.09
CA LYS A 192 -28.01 5.95 -10.16
C LYS A 192 -26.53 5.84 -9.84
N PRO A 193 -26.10 4.89 -8.99
CA PRO A 193 -24.70 4.53 -8.89
C PRO A 193 -24.16 4.34 -10.31
N CYS A 194 -22.94 4.83 -10.55
CA CYS A 194 -22.29 4.58 -11.83
C CYS A 194 -22.27 3.06 -12.02
N PRO A 195 -22.81 2.49 -13.11
CA PRO A 195 -22.84 1.04 -13.30
C PRO A 195 -21.43 0.45 -13.35
N ASP A 196 -20.44 1.26 -13.69
CA ASP A 196 -19.06 0.82 -13.87
C ASP A 196 -18.22 0.90 -12.59
N CYS A 197 -18.58 1.75 -11.61
CA CYS A 197 -17.89 1.83 -10.31
C CYS A 197 -18.80 1.68 -9.08
N ASP A 198 -20.10 1.47 -9.27
CA ASP A 198 -21.14 1.30 -8.25
C ASP A 198 -21.11 2.34 -7.11
N GLY A 199 -20.70 3.58 -7.39
CA GLY A 199 -20.57 4.62 -6.36
C GLY A 199 -19.29 4.61 -5.54
N GLN A 200 -18.38 3.65 -5.77
CA GLN A 200 -17.20 3.45 -4.95
C GLN A 200 -16.05 4.40 -5.27
N ASP A 201 -15.91 4.83 -6.54
CA ASP A 201 -14.83 5.75 -6.96
C ASP A 201 -15.17 7.22 -6.68
N ARG A 202 -15.94 7.51 -5.63
CA ARG A 202 -16.33 8.88 -5.31
C ARG A 202 -15.14 9.62 -4.69
N VAL A 203 -14.36 10.32 -5.52
CA VAL A 203 -13.27 11.15 -5.00
C VAL A 203 -13.84 12.34 -4.26
N THR A 204 -13.21 12.69 -3.15
CA THR A 204 -13.53 13.91 -2.42
C THR A 204 -13.17 15.12 -3.27
N ASP A 205 -13.91 16.23 -3.13
CA ASP A 205 -13.69 17.48 -3.87
C ASP A 205 -12.21 17.96 -3.91
N ALA A 206 -11.42 17.58 -2.90
CA ALA A 206 -10.00 17.92 -2.80
C ALA A 206 -9.14 17.21 -3.86
N VAL A 207 -9.44 15.96 -4.19
CA VAL A 207 -8.66 15.16 -5.16
C VAL A 207 -9.01 15.56 -6.59
N VAL A 208 -10.28 15.86 -6.86
CA VAL A 208 -10.72 16.42 -8.16
C VAL A 208 -10.10 17.80 -8.40
N SER A 209 -10.08 18.66 -7.37
CA SER A 209 -9.44 19.98 -7.46
C SER A 209 -7.92 19.91 -7.69
N ALA A 210 -7.25 18.90 -7.12
CA ALA A 210 -5.82 18.70 -7.33
C ALA A 210 -5.50 18.20 -8.76
N TYR A 211 -6.33 17.31 -9.30
CA TYR A 211 -6.22 16.82 -10.68
C TYR A 211 -6.41 17.93 -11.71
N GLU A 212 -7.40 18.80 -11.51
CA GLU A 212 -7.69 19.89 -12.47
C GLU A 212 -6.70 21.04 -12.41
N ALA A 213 -6.00 21.22 -11.29
CA ALA A 213 -4.87 22.15 -11.22
C ALA A 213 -3.66 21.71 -12.05
N THR A 214 -3.66 20.47 -12.57
CA THR A 214 -2.59 19.92 -13.41
C THR A 214 -2.92 19.84 -14.91
N LEU A 215 -4.14 20.22 -15.31
CA LEU A 215 -4.59 20.34 -16.71
C LEU A 215 -4.51 21.80 -17.19
#